data_AF-A0A9J5ZKZ1-F1
#
_entry.id   AF-A0A9J5ZKZ1-F1
#
_cell.length_a   1.000
_cell.length_b   1.000
_cell.length_c   1.000
_cell.angle_alpha   90.00
_cell.angle_beta   90.00
_cell.angle_gamma   90.00
#
_symmetry.space_group_name_H-M   'P 1'
#
loop_
_entity.id
_entity.type
_entity.pdbx_description
1 polymer ?
#
loop_
_entity_poly.entity_id
_entity_poly.type
_entity_poly.pdbx_seq_one_letter_code
_entity_poly.pdbx_strand_id
1 'polypeptide(L)'
;MTQLDSLSTLNLAFNHLSGRIPFENKFVTFEASSYRGNKELCGPPLENDCVFSSPPQQHEEEEDEKQGIGESDFFFFSCVAVAYVVGFWSVIAPLLLSRNWRTTYYAKVDSCIELCKEKLHLS
;
A
#
# COMPACT_ATOMS: atom_id res chain seq x y z
N MET A 1 -19.02 31.57 -17.69
CA MET A 1 -18.79 31.14 -16.30
C MET A 1 -20.09 30.58 -15.78
N THR A 2 -20.12 29.30 -15.42
CA THR A 2 -21.34 28.61 -14.96
C THR A 2 -21.57 28.94 -13.48
N GLN A 3 -22.39 29.96 -13.22
CA GLN A 3 -22.82 30.32 -11.88
C GLN A 3 -23.93 29.33 -11.45
N LEU A 4 -23.67 28.56 -10.39
CA LEU A 4 -24.63 27.60 -9.83
C LEU A 4 -25.55 28.36 -8.86
N ASP A 5 -26.55 29.07 -9.41
CA ASP A 5 -27.37 30.01 -8.64
C ASP A 5 -28.37 29.36 -7.66
N SER A 6 -28.57 28.03 -7.68
CA SER A 6 -29.62 27.37 -6.87
C SER A 6 -29.22 26.01 -6.27
N LEU A 7 -28.02 25.91 -5.68
CA LEU A 7 -27.64 24.72 -4.92
C LEU A 7 -28.11 24.83 -3.45
N SER A 8 -29.06 23.98 -3.06
CA SER A 8 -29.67 23.97 -1.72
C SER A 8 -28.86 23.14 -0.72
N THR A 9 -28.27 22.04 -1.17
CA THR A 9 -27.48 21.12 -0.36
C THR A 9 -26.20 20.74 -1.09
N LEU A 10 -25.06 20.87 -0.40
CA LEU A 10 -23.74 20.47 -0.87
C LEU A 10 -23.17 19.47 0.13
N ASN A 11 -22.63 18.35 -0.34
CA ASN A 11 -21.90 17.41 0.50
C ASN A 11 -20.61 17.00 -0.20
N LEU A 12 -19.48 17.46 0.34
CA LEU A 12 -18.12 17.18 -0.08
C LEU A 12 -17.35 16.42 1.01
N ALA A 13 -18.06 15.82 1.98
CA ALA A 13 -17.43 15.12 3.09
C ALA A 13 -16.60 13.92 2.60
N PHE A 14 -15.50 13.64 3.30
CA PHE A 14 -14.59 12.52 3.08
C PHE A 14 -14.03 12.44 1.66
N ASN A 15 -13.62 13.59 1.12
CA ASN A 15 -12.84 13.67 -0.12
C ASN A 15 -11.39 14.07 0.18
N HIS A 16 -10.59 14.20 -0.86
CA HIS A 16 -9.19 14.64 -0.81
C HIS A 16 -9.04 16.08 -1.34
N LEU A 17 -9.97 16.97 -0.95
CA LEU A 17 -9.90 18.38 -1.34
C LEU A 17 -8.84 19.10 -0.51
N SER A 18 -8.17 20.07 -1.13
CA SER A 18 -7.12 20.88 -0.51
C SER A 18 -7.25 22.37 -0.84
N GLY A 19 -6.63 23.21 -0.01
CA GLY A 19 -6.57 24.65 -0.20
C GLY A 19 -7.69 25.44 0.48
N ARG A 20 -7.78 26.73 0.15
CA ARG A 20 -8.75 27.64 0.75
C ARG A 20 -10.13 27.46 0.11
N ILE A 21 -11.17 27.31 0.93
CA ILE A 21 -12.56 27.38 0.45
C ILE A 21 -12.80 28.77 -0.16
N PRO A 22 -13.28 28.86 -1.42
CA PRO A 22 -13.52 30.13 -2.07
C PRO A 22 -14.53 30.95 -1.26
N PHE A 23 -14.07 32.10 -0.76
CA PHE A 23 -14.88 33.00 0.08
C PHE A 23 -16.00 33.68 -0.72
N GLU A 24 -15.74 33.94 -2.00
CA GLU A 24 -16.75 34.35 -2.95
C GLU A 24 -17.61 33.12 -3.26
N ASN A 25 -18.91 33.17 -2.93
CA ASN A 25 -20.02 32.28 -3.35
C ASN A 25 -20.72 31.47 -2.23
N LYS A 26 -21.74 30.70 -2.63
CA LYS A 26 -22.56 29.80 -1.80
C LYS A 26 -21.75 28.76 -1.00
N PHE A 27 -20.49 28.52 -1.34
CA PHE A 27 -19.64 27.54 -0.65
C PHE A 27 -19.46 27.84 0.84
N VAL A 28 -19.29 29.12 1.21
CA VAL A 28 -19.19 29.54 2.62
C VAL A 28 -20.53 29.39 3.37
N THR A 29 -21.65 29.34 2.65
CA THR A 29 -22.99 29.26 3.27
C THR A 29 -23.43 27.83 3.61
N PHE A 30 -22.73 26.82 3.12
CA PHE A 30 -22.99 25.42 3.50
C PHE A 30 -22.38 25.09 4.86
N GLU A 31 -22.92 24.09 5.55
CA GLU A 31 -22.41 23.69 6.86
C GLU A 31 -20.98 23.14 6.79
N ALA A 32 -20.23 23.28 7.89
CA ALA A 32 -18.91 22.65 8.03
C ALA A 32 -18.97 21.11 7.91
N SER A 33 -20.12 20.50 8.22
CA SER A 33 -20.37 19.07 8.06
C SER A 33 -20.20 18.62 6.61
N SER A 34 -20.57 19.47 5.65
CA SER A 34 -20.40 19.24 4.21
C SER A 34 -18.95 19.15 3.77
N TYR A 35 -17.99 19.60 4.58
CA TYR A 35 -16.56 19.59 4.25
C TYR A 35 -15.75 18.64 5.15
N ARG A 36 -16.43 17.94 6.08
CA ARG A 36 -15.80 17.04 7.05
C ARG A 36 -14.94 15.99 6.37
N GLY A 37 -13.75 15.72 6.89
CA GLY A 37 -12.88 14.63 6.41
C GLY A 37 -11.90 15.01 5.29
N ASN A 38 -11.90 16.27 4.84
CA ASN A 38 -10.88 16.84 3.97
C ASN A 38 -9.84 17.57 4.83
N LYS A 39 -8.66 16.96 5.08
CA LYS A 39 -7.67 17.49 6.04
C LYS A 39 -6.97 18.76 5.56
N GLU A 40 -6.78 18.87 4.25
CA GLU A 40 -6.03 19.96 3.60
C GLU A 40 -6.92 21.16 3.23
N LEU A 41 -8.21 21.13 3.56
CA LEU A 41 -9.13 22.25 3.38
C LEU A 41 -9.06 23.23 4.55
N CYS A 42 -9.03 24.52 4.24
CA CYS A 42 -8.99 25.59 5.23
C CYS A 42 -9.90 26.77 4.85
N GLY A 43 -10.26 27.59 5.84
CA GLY A 43 -11.14 28.74 5.69
C GLY A 43 -12.62 28.44 6.01
N PRO A 44 -13.46 29.50 6.10
CA PRO A 44 -14.87 29.38 6.49
C PRO A 44 -15.65 28.44 5.56
N PRO A 45 -16.55 27.57 6.08
CA PRO A 45 -17.07 27.50 7.45
C PRO A 45 -16.24 26.66 8.44
N LEU A 46 -15.06 26.14 8.06
CA LEU A 46 -14.19 25.41 8.98
C LEU A 46 -13.49 26.40 9.93
N GLU A 47 -13.25 25.96 11.15
CA GLU A 47 -12.52 26.73 12.19
C GLU A 47 -11.01 26.80 11.91
N ASN A 48 -10.52 26.03 10.93
CA ASN A 48 -9.13 26.04 10.51
C ASN A 48 -8.86 27.22 9.58
N ASP A 49 -8.27 28.30 10.10
CA ASP A 49 -7.79 29.40 9.27
C ASP A 49 -6.61 28.96 8.40
N CYS A 50 -6.65 29.32 7.12
CA CYS A 50 -5.50 29.10 6.24
C CYS A 50 -4.33 29.96 6.73
N VAL A 51 -3.31 29.34 7.31
CA VAL A 51 -2.05 30.01 7.64
C VAL A 51 -1.35 30.34 6.33
N PHE A 52 -1.46 31.60 5.88
CA PHE A 52 -0.63 32.11 4.80
C PHE A 52 0.78 32.34 5.37
N SER A 53 1.56 31.27 5.45
CA SER A 53 3.00 31.40 5.57
C SER A 53 3.49 32.16 4.34
N SER A 54 3.96 33.39 4.51
CA SER A 54 4.82 34.06 3.52
C SER A 54 5.98 33.11 3.20
N PRO A 55 6.46 33.00 1.96
CA PRO A 55 7.25 31.84 1.54
C PRO A 55 8.54 31.79 2.36
N PRO A 56 8.74 30.79 3.23
CA PRO A 56 10.07 30.40 3.59
C PRO A 56 10.64 29.64 2.40
N GLN A 57 11.96 29.69 2.27
CA GLN A 57 12.77 29.03 1.25
C GLN A 57 12.25 27.64 0.86
N GLN A 58 12.59 27.24 -0.38
CA GLN A 58 12.69 25.84 -0.77
C GLN A 58 13.47 25.05 0.30
N HIS A 59 12.79 24.62 1.35
CA HIS A 59 13.03 23.32 1.89
C HIS A 59 12.33 22.42 0.89
N GLU A 60 13.14 21.75 0.08
CA GLU A 60 12.86 20.37 -0.27
C GLU A 60 12.67 19.63 1.06
N GLU A 61 11.51 19.81 1.69
CA GLU A 61 10.89 18.72 2.40
C GLU A 61 10.60 17.74 1.28
N GLU A 62 11.57 16.85 1.05
CA GLU A 62 11.27 15.49 0.69
C GLU A 62 10.16 15.08 1.66
N GLU A 63 8.91 15.32 1.25
CA GLU A 63 7.78 14.51 1.64
C GLU A 63 8.20 13.11 1.22
N ASP A 64 8.93 12.46 2.13
CA ASP A 64 8.98 11.04 2.29
C ASP A 64 7.49 10.70 2.47
N GLU A 65 6.79 10.58 1.35
CA GLU A 65 5.53 9.88 1.19
C GLU A 65 5.84 8.46 1.65
N LYS A 66 5.96 8.29 2.96
CA LYS A 66 5.56 7.09 3.65
C LYS A 66 4.05 7.06 3.52
N GLN A 67 3.63 6.82 2.28
CA GLN A 67 2.48 6.05 1.91
C GLN A 67 2.42 4.97 2.98
N GLY A 68 1.55 5.17 3.96
CA GLY A 68 1.43 4.27 5.09
C GLY A 68 1.02 2.94 4.49
N ILE A 69 2.02 2.09 4.23
CA ILE A 69 1.86 0.71 3.80
C ILE A 69 0.88 0.16 4.82
N GLY A 70 -0.34 -0.12 4.38
CA GLY A 70 -1.41 -0.53 5.28
C GLY A 70 -0.86 -1.66 6.15
N GLU A 71 -1.26 -1.74 7.42
CA GLU A 71 -0.80 -2.80 8.32
C GLU A 71 -0.96 -4.20 7.67
N SER A 72 -1.96 -4.34 6.79
CA SER A 72 -2.19 -5.47 5.89
C SER A 72 -1.09 -5.71 4.86
N ASP A 73 -0.58 -4.67 4.21
CA ASP A 73 0.43 -4.75 3.16
C ASP A 73 1.80 -5.09 3.77
N PHE A 74 2.09 -4.54 4.96
CA PHE A 74 3.29 -4.89 5.71
C PHE A 74 3.26 -6.34 6.18
N PHE A 75 2.11 -6.81 6.68
CA PHE A 75 1.93 -8.21 7.07
C PHE A 75 2.08 -9.15 5.87
N PHE A 76 1.45 -8.83 4.75
CA PHE A 76 1.55 -9.62 3.52
C PHE A 76 3.00 -9.70 3.01
N PHE A 77 3.69 -8.56 2.91
CA PHE A 77 5.09 -8.53 2.49
C PHE A 77 6.00 -9.29 3.45
N SER A 78 5.77 -9.17 4.76
CA SER A 78 6.50 -9.92 5.79
C SER A 78 6.29 -11.44 5.65
N CYS A 79 5.05 -11.89 5.42
CA CYS A 79 4.76 -13.30 5.18
C CYS A 79 5.46 -13.81 3.92
N VAL A 80 5.44 -13.04 2.82
CA VAL A 80 6.13 -13.40 1.57
C VAL A 80 7.64 -13.50 1.79
N ALA A 81 8.25 -12.53 2.50
CA ALA A 81 9.67 -12.55 2.82
C ALA A 81 10.05 -13.77 3.66
N VAL A 82 9.28 -14.07 4.71
CA VAL A 82 9.51 -15.25 5.56
C VAL A 82 9.35 -16.55 4.75
N ALA A 83 8.31 -16.66 3.93
CA ALA A 83 8.08 -17.82 3.09
C ALA A 83 9.22 -18.02 2.08
N TYR A 84 9.74 -16.94 1.49
CA TYR A 84 10.89 -16.99 0.60
C TYR A 84 12.14 -17.50 1.32
N VAL A 85 12.48 -16.92 2.48
CA VAL A 85 13.63 -17.34 3.29
C VAL A 85 13.49 -18.81 3.67
N VAL A 86 12.37 -19.21 4.27
CA VAL A 86 12.13 -20.60 4.70
C VAL A 86 12.18 -21.56 3.52
N GLY A 87 11.51 -21.25 2.41
CA GLY A 87 11.51 -22.08 1.21
C GLY A 87 12.90 -22.24 0.61
N PHE A 88 13.61 -21.14 0.41
CA PHE A 88 14.97 -21.12 -0.13
C PHE A 88 15.94 -21.94 0.74
N TRP A 89 15.94 -21.69 2.05
CA TRP A 89 16.82 -22.40 2.98
C TRP A 89 16.40 -23.86 3.21
N SER A 90 15.12 -24.23 3.09
CA SER A 90 14.69 -25.62 3.23
C SER A 90 15.29 -26.54 2.17
N VAL A 91 15.57 -25.99 0.98
CA VAL A 91 16.23 -26.72 -0.11
C VAL A 91 17.74 -26.57 0.02
N ILE A 92 18.21 -25.33 0.20
CA ILE A 92 19.65 -25.04 0.16
C ILE A 92 20.39 -25.52 1.40
N ALA A 93 19.81 -25.45 2.59
CA ALA A 93 20.49 -25.89 3.81
C ALA A 93 20.81 -27.39 3.78
N PRO A 94 19.90 -28.32 3.44
CA PRO A 94 20.27 -29.74 3.24
C PRO A 94 21.32 -29.97 2.15
N LEU A 95 21.23 -29.21 1.05
CA LEU A 95 22.16 -29.25 -0.08
C LEU A 95 23.58 -28.78 0.30
N LEU A 96 23.68 -27.78 1.18
CA LEU A 96 24.95 -27.20 1.65
C LEU A 96 25.52 -27.94 2.87
N LEU A 97 24.69 -28.36 3.84
CA LEU A 97 25.17 -28.95 5.10
C LEU A 97 25.76 -30.34 4.92
N SER A 98 25.40 -31.10 3.88
CA SER A 98 25.92 -32.45 3.78
C SER A 98 26.08 -32.99 2.36
N ARG A 99 27.33 -33.29 2.03
CA ARG A 99 27.70 -34.18 0.93
C ARG A 99 27.00 -35.54 1.05
N ASN A 100 26.72 -35.98 2.30
CA ASN A 100 26.01 -37.20 2.62
C ASN A 100 24.48 -37.16 2.38
N TRP A 101 23.74 -36.08 2.71
CA TRP A 101 22.30 -36.06 2.36
C TRP A 101 22.10 -35.87 0.88
N ARG A 102 22.98 -35.12 0.21
CA ARG A 102 22.93 -34.98 -1.25
C ARG A 102 23.03 -36.34 -1.94
N THR A 103 23.96 -37.20 -1.52
CA THR A 103 24.07 -38.56 -2.07
C THR A 103 22.86 -39.43 -1.76
N THR A 104 22.32 -39.37 -0.54
CA THR A 104 21.16 -40.18 -0.16
C THR A 104 19.88 -39.71 -0.85
N TYR A 105 19.70 -38.40 -1.01
CA TYR A 105 18.59 -37.80 -1.74
C TYR A 105 18.63 -38.20 -3.22
N TYR A 106 19.79 -38.02 -3.88
CA TYR A 106 19.93 -38.45 -5.27
C TYR A 106 19.74 -39.96 -5.43
N ALA A 107 20.26 -40.79 -4.51
CA ALA A 107 20.04 -42.23 -4.56
C ALA A 107 18.57 -42.63 -4.43
N LYS A 108 17.78 -41.90 -3.62
CA LYS A 108 16.34 -42.14 -3.48
C LYS A 108 15.56 -41.71 -4.72
N VAL A 109 15.87 -40.54 -5.28
CA VAL A 109 15.24 -40.05 -6.51
C VAL A 109 15.55 -40.97 -7.69
N ASP A 110 16.81 -41.39 -7.84
CA ASP A 110 17.25 -42.31 -8.89
C ASP A 110 16.53 -43.66 -8.80
N SER A 111 16.42 -44.21 -7.58
CA SER A 111 15.67 -45.44 -7.34
C SER A 111 14.17 -45.30 -7.66
N CYS A 112 13.55 -44.15 -7.42
CA CYS A 112 12.16 -43.89 -7.80
C CYS A 112 11.99 -43.73 -9.32
N ILE A 113 12.94 -43.09 -10.00
CA ILE A 113 12.91 -42.90 -11.46
C ILE A 113 13.02 -44.26 -12.16
N GLU A 114 13.95 -45.11 -11.75
CA GLU A 114 14.10 -46.45 -12.33
C GLU A 114 12.84 -47.31 -12.09
N LEU A 115 12.24 -47.22 -10.92
CA LEU A 115 10.99 -47.92 -10.62
C LEU A 115 9.81 -47.42 -11.47
N CYS A 116 9.76 -46.12 -11.73
CA CYS A 116 8.75 -45.52 -12.60
C CYS A 116 8.97 -45.93 -14.06
N LYS A 117 10.23 -46.00 -14.50
CA LYS A 117 10.64 -46.43 -15.84
C LYS A 117 10.34 -47.90 -16.10
N GLU A 118 10.58 -48.76 -15.11
CA GLU A 118 10.21 -50.18 -15.16
C GLU A 118 8.68 -50.34 -15.26
N LYS A 119 7.92 -49.59 -14.46
CA LYS A 119 6.45 -49.59 -14.54
C LYS A 119 5.89 -49.05 -15.86
N LEU A 120 6.57 -48.09 -16.48
CA LEU A 120 6.22 -47.54 -17.79
C LEU A 120 6.50 -48.50 -18.95
N HIS A 121 7.55 -49.31 -18.84
CA HIS A 121 7.88 -50.32 -19.87
C HIS A 121 7.01 -51.58 -19.79
N LEU A 122 6.33 -51.80 -18.66
CA LEU A 122 5.43 -52.93 -18.40
C LEU A 122 3.95 -52.62 -18.70
N SER A 123 3.62 -51.38 -19.09
CA SER A 123 2.28 -50.94 -19.53
C SER A 123 2.21 -50.73 -21.03
#